data_AF-A0A080M352-F1
#
_entry.id   AF-A0A080M352-F1
#
_cell.length_a   1.000
_cell.length_b   1.000
_cell.length_c   1.000
_cell.angle_alpha   90.00
_cell.angle_beta   90.00
_cell.angle_gamma   90.00
#
_symmetry.space_group_name_H-M   'P 1'
#
loop_
_entity.id
_entity.type
_entity.pdbx_description
1 polymer ?
#
loop_
_entity_poly.entity_id
_entity_poly.type
_entity_poly.pdbx_seq_one_letter_code
_entity_poly.pdbx_strand_id
1 'polypeptide(L)'
;MGKLTDLLQLACERGHELGLPYTGALTPEEAYKVWQLAPGAKLVDVRTRAEWDWVGRIPGAVEIEWISYPENRPNSHFLAQLTQQTDRESLLMFICRSGVRSHQAAALVSQATSRDCYNVLEGFEGDKDASGQRGRIGGWRHAGLPWHN
;
A
#
# COMPACT_ATOMS: atom_id res chain seq x y z
N MET A 1 22.29 9.76 11.33
CA MET A 1 20.85 9.90 11.02
C MET A 1 20.28 8.50 10.84
N GLY A 2 19.07 8.26 11.34
CA GLY A 2 18.50 6.90 11.43
C GLY A 2 17.99 6.43 10.07
N LYS A 3 18.25 5.17 9.71
CA LYS A 3 17.84 4.55 8.44
C LYS A 3 16.36 4.75 8.10
N LEU A 4 15.48 4.84 9.10
CA LEU A 4 14.05 5.11 8.92
C LEU A 4 13.79 6.54 8.43
N THR A 5 14.46 7.53 9.02
CA THR A 5 14.29 8.95 8.63
C THR A 5 14.70 9.16 7.18
N ASP A 6 15.82 8.56 6.76
CA ASP A 6 16.32 8.68 5.39
C ASP A 6 15.33 8.05 4.37
N LEU A 7 14.71 6.91 4.72
CA LEU A 7 13.69 6.26 3.88
C LEU A 7 12.42 7.12 3.73
N LEU A 8 11.94 7.70 4.84
CA LEU A 8 10.74 8.54 4.82
C LEU A 8 10.99 9.86 4.09
N GLN A 9 12.18 10.43 4.22
CA GLN A 9 12.59 11.62 3.47
C GLN A 9 12.62 11.33 1.97
N LEU A 10 13.28 10.25 1.54
CA LEU A 10 13.32 9.84 0.14
C LEU A 10 11.91 9.61 -0.42
N ALA A 11 11.03 8.97 0.37
CA ALA A 11 9.65 8.74 -0.04
C ALA A 11 8.85 10.05 -0.20
N CYS A 12 9.10 11.04 0.65
CA CYS A 12 8.49 12.36 0.59
C CYS A 12 9.00 13.15 -0.63
N GLU A 13 10.31 13.16 -0.87
CA GLU A 13 10.93 13.76 -2.04
C GLU A 13 10.33 13.19 -3.32
N ARG A 14 10.21 11.85 -3.40
CA ARG A 14 9.54 11.16 -4.51
C ARG A 14 8.07 11.57 -4.65
N GLY A 15 7.36 11.76 -3.54
CA GLY A 15 5.97 12.23 -3.56
C GLY A 15 5.84 13.63 -4.16
N HIS A 16 6.75 14.53 -3.80
CA HIS A 16 6.80 15.88 -4.33
C HIS A 16 7.14 15.90 -5.82
N GLU A 17 8.15 15.13 -6.25
CA GLU A 17 8.55 15.01 -7.66
C GLU A 17 7.41 14.47 -8.55
N LEU A 18 6.64 13.52 -8.03
CA LEU A 18 5.51 12.93 -8.73
C LEU A 18 4.21 13.75 -8.59
N GLY A 19 4.21 14.86 -7.84
CA GLY A 19 3.04 15.70 -7.60
C GLY A 19 1.89 14.96 -6.91
N LEU A 20 2.21 14.07 -5.97
CA LEU A 20 1.21 13.23 -5.30
C LEU A 20 0.40 14.05 -4.27
N PRO A 21 -0.91 13.77 -4.13
CA PRO A 21 -1.78 14.48 -3.18
C PRO A 21 -1.68 13.95 -1.74
N TYR A 22 -0.57 13.29 -1.39
CA TYR A 22 -0.31 12.65 -0.10
C TYR A 22 1.20 12.63 0.20
N THR A 23 1.59 12.25 1.41
CA THR A 23 2.96 12.40 1.95
C THR A 23 4.06 11.88 1.04
N GLY A 24 3.93 10.67 0.48
CA GLY A 24 5.01 10.11 -0.33
C GLY A 24 4.71 8.78 -1.00
N ALA A 25 5.71 8.23 -1.67
CA ALA A 25 5.63 6.91 -2.29
C ALA A 25 6.85 6.06 -1.96
N LEU A 26 6.63 4.79 -1.68
CA LEU A 26 7.65 3.81 -1.29
C LEU A 26 7.68 2.68 -2.31
N THR A 27 8.85 2.13 -2.64
CA THR A 27 8.93 0.83 -3.32
C THR A 27 8.52 -0.30 -2.37
N PRO A 28 8.20 -1.52 -2.86
CA PRO A 28 7.87 -2.64 -1.98
C PRO A 28 8.95 -2.91 -0.92
N GLU A 29 10.23 -2.88 -1.30
CA GLU A 29 11.34 -3.11 -0.38
C GLU A 29 11.49 -2.00 0.67
N GLU A 30 11.32 -0.75 0.26
CA GLU A 30 11.33 0.40 1.18
C GLU A 30 10.15 0.33 2.15
N ALA A 31 8.94 0.02 1.66
CA ALA A 31 7.75 -0.15 2.49
C ALA A 31 7.95 -1.25 3.53
N TYR A 32 8.51 -2.39 3.14
CA TYR A 32 8.83 -3.46 4.07
C TYR A 32 9.85 -3.03 5.13
N LYS A 33 10.92 -2.31 4.74
CA LYS A 33 11.91 -1.76 5.68
C LYS A 33 11.28 -0.77 6.66
N VAL A 34 10.46 0.16 6.17
CA VAL A 34 9.72 1.11 7.02
C VAL A 34 8.83 0.35 7.99
N TRP A 35 8.14 -0.68 7.53
CA TRP A 35 7.24 -1.48 8.38
C TRP A 35 7.97 -2.22 9.50
N GLN A 36 9.18 -2.72 9.24
CA GLN A 36 10.03 -3.36 10.25
C GLN A 36 10.64 -2.36 11.24
N LEU A 37 10.96 -1.14 10.78
CA LEU A 37 11.65 -0.13 11.58
C LEU A 37 10.70 0.75 12.41
N ALA A 38 9.43 0.88 11.99
CA ALA A 38 8.42 1.69 12.66
C ALA A 38 7.26 0.81 13.18
N PRO A 39 7.25 0.44 14.47
CA PRO A 39 6.21 -0.41 15.06
C PRO A 39 4.77 0.14 14.93
N GLY A 40 4.62 1.47 14.81
CA GLY A 40 3.34 2.14 14.61
C GLY A 40 2.86 2.17 13.16
N ALA A 41 3.69 1.77 12.19
CA ALA A 41 3.33 1.77 10.78
C ALA A 41 2.37 0.61 10.46
N LYS A 42 1.40 0.88 9.58
CA LYS A 42 0.42 -0.10 9.11
C LYS A 42 0.48 -0.21 7.60
N LEU A 43 0.67 -1.43 7.10
CA LEU A 43 0.47 -1.76 5.71
C LEU A 43 -1.01 -2.13 5.51
N VAL A 44 -1.72 -1.37 4.68
CA VAL A 44 -3.13 -1.56 4.36
C VAL A 44 -3.23 -2.14 2.97
N ASP A 45 -3.64 -3.41 2.87
CA ASP A 45 -3.90 -4.09 1.62
C ASP A 45 -5.32 -3.77 1.16
N VAL A 46 -5.42 -3.04 0.05
CA VAL A 46 -6.68 -2.55 -0.50
C VAL A 46 -7.18 -3.34 -1.71
N ARG A 47 -6.57 -4.51 -1.96
CA ARG A 47 -7.03 -5.48 -2.95
C ARG A 47 -8.38 -6.07 -2.53
N THR A 48 -8.99 -6.82 -3.43
CA THR A 48 -10.23 -7.54 -3.11
C THR A 48 -9.96 -8.80 -2.29
N ARG A 49 -10.98 -9.29 -1.60
CA ARG A 49 -10.96 -10.60 -0.92
C ARG A 49 -10.56 -11.73 -1.88
N ALA A 50 -11.07 -11.70 -3.11
CA ALA A 50 -10.66 -12.67 -4.13
C ALA A 50 -9.16 -12.59 -4.46
N GLU A 51 -8.58 -11.39 -4.55
CA GLU A 51 -7.13 -11.26 -4.75
C GLU A 51 -6.34 -11.80 -3.55
N TRP A 52 -6.81 -11.59 -2.33
CA TRP A 52 -6.19 -12.17 -1.13
C TRP A 52 -6.23 -13.70 -1.15
N ASP A 53 -7.39 -14.28 -1.43
CA ASP A 53 -7.61 -15.74 -1.37
C ASP A 53 -6.89 -16.50 -2.49
N TRP A 54 -6.82 -15.93 -3.70
CA TRP A 54 -6.34 -16.65 -4.89
C TRP A 54 -4.94 -16.25 -5.36
N VAL A 55 -4.50 -15.03 -5.05
CA VAL A 55 -3.17 -14.52 -5.47
C VAL A 55 -2.18 -14.55 -4.31
N GLY A 56 -2.67 -14.37 -3.08
CA GLY A 56 -1.90 -14.45 -1.86
C GLY A 56 -2.06 -13.24 -0.94
N ARG A 57 -1.64 -13.41 0.30
CA ARG A 57 -1.76 -12.49 1.44
C ARG A 57 -0.40 -12.06 1.95
N ILE A 58 -0.32 -10.82 2.43
CA ILE A 58 0.84 -10.30 3.14
C ILE A 58 0.59 -10.50 4.64
N PRO A 59 1.39 -11.33 5.34
CA PRO A 59 1.19 -11.60 6.76
C PRO A 59 1.12 -10.31 7.58
N GLY A 60 0.06 -10.14 8.37
CA GLY A 60 -0.10 -9.01 9.28
C GLY A 60 -0.53 -7.69 8.63
N ALA A 61 -0.77 -7.66 7.31
CA ALA A 61 -1.34 -6.50 6.65
C ALA A 61 -2.81 -6.31 7.07
N VAL A 62 -3.25 -5.05 7.15
CA VAL A 62 -4.63 -4.68 7.41
C VAL A 62 -5.41 -4.81 6.10
N GLU A 63 -6.37 -5.72 6.05
CA GLU A 63 -7.12 -6.05 4.85
C GLU A 63 -8.42 -5.25 4.77
N ILE A 64 -8.51 -4.29 3.84
CA ILE A 64 -9.69 -3.44 3.65
C ILE A 64 -9.91 -3.20 2.17
N GLU A 65 -10.94 -3.83 1.59
CA GLU A 65 -11.21 -3.69 0.16
C GLU A 65 -11.47 -2.22 -0.24
N TRP A 66 -10.75 -1.72 -1.26
CA TRP A 66 -11.08 -0.42 -1.87
C TRP A 66 -12.36 -0.51 -2.73
N ILE A 67 -12.46 -1.60 -3.48
CA ILE A 67 -13.61 -1.96 -4.31
C ILE A 67 -14.12 -3.28 -3.77
N SER A 68 -15.40 -3.36 -3.41
CA SER A 68 -16.02 -4.57 -2.89
C SER A 68 -16.05 -5.66 -3.95
N TYR A 69 -15.82 -6.90 -3.50
CA TYR A 69 -16.06 -8.09 -4.28
C TYR A 69 -17.22 -8.88 -3.66
N PRO A 70 -18.18 -9.39 -4.46
CA PRO A 70 -18.19 -9.47 -5.93
C PRO A 70 -18.81 -8.29 -6.67
N GLU A 71 -19.38 -7.29 -5.99
CA GLU A 71 -20.22 -6.27 -6.62
C GLU A 71 -19.47 -5.27 -7.49
N ASN A 72 -18.13 -5.21 -7.36
CA ASN A 72 -17.24 -4.30 -8.07
C ASN A 72 -17.65 -2.82 -7.89
N ARG A 73 -18.00 -2.45 -6.65
CA ARG A 73 -18.39 -1.08 -6.28
C ARG A 73 -17.41 -0.50 -5.26
N PRO A 74 -17.18 0.82 -5.24
CA PRO A 74 -16.39 1.45 -4.19
C PRO A 74 -16.94 1.09 -2.81
N ASN A 75 -16.05 0.75 -1.88
CA ASN A 75 -16.44 0.42 -0.51
C ASN A 75 -16.77 1.71 0.28
N SER A 76 -18.06 1.98 0.48
CA SER A 76 -18.53 3.16 1.23
C SER A 76 -18.10 3.16 2.71
N HIS A 77 -17.66 2.02 3.25
CA HIS A 77 -17.24 1.87 4.64
C HIS A 77 -15.70 1.91 4.80
N PHE A 78 -14.94 2.16 3.74
CA PHE A 78 -13.47 2.11 3.75
C PHE A 78 -12.85 2.94 4.88
N LEU A 79 -13.19 4.23 5.00
CA LEU A 79 -12.64 5.12 6.03
C LEU A 79 -13.03 4.69 7.46
N ALA A 80 -14.24 4.19 7.64
CA ALA A 80 -14.72 3.69 8.92
C ALA A 80 -13.95 2.43 9.35
N GLN A 81 -13.79 1.47 8.43
CA GLN A 81 -13.01 0.26 8.66
C GLN A 81 -11.54 0.57 8.94
N LEU A 82 -10.95 1.54 8.23
CA LEU A 82 -9.58 1.97 8.47
C LEU A 82 -9.40 2.55 9.87
N THR A 83 -10.31 3.43 10.29
CA THR A 83 -10.27 4.07 11.62
C THR A 83 -10.45 3.06 12.75
N GLN A 84 -11.22 1.99 12.52
CA GLN A 84 -11.41 0.92 13.51
C GLN A 84 -10.18 0.00 13.66
N GLN A 85 -9.38 -0.15 12.61
CA GLN A 85 -8.25 -1.09 12.57
C GLN A 85 -6.87 -0.43 12.73
N THR A 86 -6.81 0.90 12.75
CA THR A 86 -5.54 1.65 12.80
C THR A 86 -5.60 2.84 13.74
N ASP A 87 -4.51 3.09 14.45
CA ASP A 87 -4.42 4.22 15.38
C ASP A 87 -4.33 5.55 14.64
N ARG A 88 -4.77 6.63 15.30
CA ARG A 88 -4.76 7.99 14.73
C ARG A 88 -3.38 8.48 14.32
N GLU A 89 -2.35 8.03 15.03
CA GLU A 89 -0.95 8.38 14.79
C GLU A 89 -0.21 7.36 13.92
N SER A 90 -0.90 6.33 13.40
CA SER A 90 -0.27 5.34 12.53
C SER A 90 0.16 5.96 11.20
N LEU A 91 1.42 5.73 10.82
CA LEU A 91 1.90 5.89 9.46
C LEU A 91 1.23 4.83 8.58
N LEU A 92 0.57 5.23 7.50
CA LEU A 92 -0.18 4.33 6.64
C LEU A 92 0.52 4.12 5.31
N MET A 93 0.75 2.86 4.95
CA MET A 93 1.25 2.44 3.63
C MET A 93 0.15 1.66 2.92
N PHE A 94 -0.30 2.12 1.76
CA PHE A 94 -1.36 1.47 1.01
C PHE A 94 -0.77 0.62 -0.11
N ILE A 95 -1.21 -0.64 -0.21
CA ILE A 95 -0.80 -1.55 -1.26
C ILE A 95 -2.02 -2.11 -2.00
N CYS A 96 -1.95 -2.17 -3.31
CA CYS A 96 -2.92 -2.89 -4.13
C CYS A 96 -2.19 -3.85 -5.08
N ARG A 97 -2.81 -4.31 -6.16
CA ARG A 97 -2.14 -5.21 -7.12
C ARG A 97 -0.97 -4.58 -7.87
N SER A 98 -1.10 -3.31 -8.30
CA SER A 98 -0.11 -2.64 -9.17
C SER A 98 0.07 -1.14 -8.89
N GLY A 99 -0.24 -0.67 -7.68
CA GLY A 99 -0.09 0.75 -7.29
C GLY A 99 -1.24 1.72 -7.62
N VAL A 100 -2.21 1.34 -8.47
CA VAL A 100 -3.27 2.26 -8.94
C VAL A 100 -4.38 2.51 -7.91
N ARG A 101 -4.98 1.46 -7.35
CA ARG A 101 -6.05 1.59 -6.34
C ARG A 101 -5.52 2.13 -5.02
N SER A 102 -4.29 1.76 -4.67
CA SER A 102 -3.61 2.25 -3.47
C SER A 102 -3.29 3.74 -3.56
N HIS A 103 -2.97 4.28 -4.75
CA HIS A 103 -2.88 5.73 -4.96
C HIS A 103 -4.20 6.44 -4.62
N GLN A 104 -5.33 5.91 -5.09
CA GLN A 104 -6.65 6.48 -4.82
C GLN A 104 -7.01 6.41 -3.32
N ALA A 105 -6.73 5.27 -2.69
CA ALA A 105 -6.94 5.10 -1.24
C ALA A 105 -6.09 6.08 -0.43
N ALA A 106 -4.80 6.23 -0.74
CA ALA A 106 -3.91 7.17 -0.08
C ALA A 106 -4.39 8.63 -0.26
N ALA A 107 -4.82 9.00 -1.46
CA ALA A 107 -5.36 10.33 -1.73
C ALA A 107 -6.64 10.62 -0.91
N LEU A 108 -7.58 9.67 -0.85
CA LEU A 108 -8.79 9.82 -0.05
C LEU A 108 -8.46 10.00 1.43
N VAL A 109 -7.59 9.15 1.98
CA VAL A 109 -7.26 9.19 3.41
C VAL A 109 -6.47 10.46 3.76
N SER A 110 -5.55 10.88 2.90
CA SER A 110 -4.81 12.14 3.09
C SER A 110 -5.68 13.38 3.00
N GLN A 111 -6.80 13.34 2.26
CA GLN A 111 -7.77 14.44 2.21
C GLN A 111 -8.72 14.41 3.42
N ALA A 112 -9.10 13.22 3.87
CA ALA A 112 -10.04 13.04 4.98
C ALA A 112 -9.37 13.14 6.37
N THR A 113 -8.04 12.98 6.43
CA THR A 113 -7.28 12.90 7.68
C THR A 113 -5.95 13.63 7.54
N SER A 114 -5.33 14.02 8.65
CA SER A 114 -3.98 14.61 8.69
C SER A 114 -2.87 13.55 8.85
N ARG A 115 -3.13 12.30 8.46
CA ARG A 115 -2.19 11.18 8.66
C ARG A 115 -1.17 11.10 7.54
N ASP A 116 0.04 10.65 7.87
CA ASP A 116 1.06 10.36 6.88
C ASP A 116 0.68 9.13 6.04
N CYS A 117 0.43 9.38 4.76
CA CYS A 117 -0.05 8.39 3.82
C CYS A 117 0.97 8.15 2.70
N TYR A 118 1.33 6.89 2.51
CA TYR A 118 2.28 6.46 1.49
C TYR A 118 1.63 5.45 0.54
N ASN A 119 1.90 5.59 -0.76
CA ASN A 119 1.56 4.57 -1.74
C ASN A 119 2.74 3.59 -1.89
N VAL A 120 2.47 2.29 -1.80
CA VAL A 120 3.45 1.27 -2.19
C VAL A 120 3.40 1.09 -3.71
N LEU A 121 4.43 1.62 -4.37
CA LEU A 121 4.64 1.52 -5.81
C LEU A 121 4.73 0.06 -6.24
N GLU A 122 4.39 -0.21 -7.49
CA GLU A 122 4.34 -1.55 -8.10
C GLU A 122 3.31 -2.52 -7.46
N GLY A 123 2.82 -2.24 -6.26
CA GLY A 123 1.83 -3.07 -5.59
C GLY A 123 2.34 -4.49 -5.27
N PHE A 124 1.41 -5.44 -5.20
CA PHE A 124 1.70 -6.83 -4.84
C PHE A 124 2.31 -7.64 -6.00
N GLU A 125 1.80 -7.45 -7.22
CA GLU A 125 2.19 -8.24 -8.40
C GLU A 125 2.98 -7.44 -9.45
N GLY A 126 3.14 -6.13 -9.30
CA GLY A 126 3.81 -5.32 -10.31
C GLY A 126 2.97 -5.12 -11.57
N ASP A 127 3.55 -4.43 -12.53
CA ASP A 127 2.99 -4.29 -13.87
C ASP A 127 3.10 -5.56 -14.71
N LYS A 128 2.40 -5.56 -15.84
CA LYS A 128 2.51 -6.65 -16.82
C LYS A 128 3.82 -6.51 -17.58
N ASP A 129 4.53 -7.61 -17.76
CA ASP A 129 5.67 -7.70 -18.66
C ASP A 129 5.24 -7.63 -20.14
N ALA A 130 6.21 -7.69 -21.06
CA ALA A 130 5.98 -7.66 -22.50
C ALA A 130 5.09 -8.82 -23.00
N SER A 131 4.96 -9.90 -22.22
CA SER A 131 4.08 -11.04 -22.52
C SER A 131 2.70 -10.94 -21.85
N GLY A 132 2.42 -9.82 -21.17
CA GLY A 132 1.15 -9.57 -20.49
C GLY A 132 1.03 -10.22 -19.10
N GLN A 133 2.13 -10.73 -18.54
CA GLN A 133 2.17 -11.48 -17.29
C GLN A 133 2.63 -10.61 -16.12
N ARG A 134 2.00 -10.75 -14.95
CA ARG A 134 2.41 -10.06 -13.72
C ARG A 134 3.36 -10.91 -12.87
N GLY A 135 4.02 -10.28 -11.91
CA GLY A 135 4.92 -10.93 -10.94
C GLY A 135 6.35 -11.11 -11.42
N ARG A 136 6.70 -10.58 -12.60
CA ARG A 136 8.01 -10.81 -13.25
C ARG A 136 8.95 -9.61 -13.29
N ILE A 137 8.39 -8.39 -13.27
CA ILE A 137 9.16 -7.15 -13.49
C ILE A 137 9.08 -6.17 -12.31
N GLY A 138 8.30 -6.48 -11.28
CA GLY A 138 8.11 -5.62 -10.12
C GLY A 138 7.07 -6.16 -9.14
N GLY A 139 6.89 -5.43 -8.04
CA GLY A 139 5.92 -5.70 -6.98
C GLY A 139 6.47 -6.51 -5.82
N TRP A 140 5.67 -6.57 -4.75
CA TRP A 140 6.01 -7.24 -3.48
C TRP A 140 6.51 -8.68 -3.67
N ARG A 141 5.83 -9.45 -4.53
CA ARG A 141 6.21 -10.85 -4.83
C ARG A 141 7.54 -10.93 -5.56
N HIS A 142 7.77 -10.05 -6.53
CA HIS A 142 9.01 -10.03 -7.31
C HIS A 142 10.21 -9.64 -6.44
N ALA A 143 10.01 -8.70 -5.51
CA ALA A 143 11.00 -8.30 -4.52
C ALA A 143 11.33 -9.38 -3.47
N GLY A 144 10.74 -10.58 -3.55
CA GLY A 144 11.02 -11.68 -2.63
C GLY A 144 10.55 -11.44 -1.19
N LEU A 145 9.63 -10.50 -0.99
CA LEU A 145 9.12 -10.13 0.33
C LEU A 145 8.13 -11.18 0.86
N PRO A 146 7.87 -11.24 2.18
CA PRO A 146 7.00 -12.28 2.74
C PRO A 146 5.55 -12.22 2.22
N TRP A 147 5.04 -13.36 1.73
CA TRP A 147 3.63 -13.57 1.37
C TRP A 147 3.30 -15.07 1.46
N HIS A 148 2.01 -15.41 1.55
CA HIS A 148 1.53 -16.78 1.49
C HIS A 148 0.19 -16.88 0.76
N ASN A 149 -0.16 -18.09 0.30
CA ASN A 149 -1.52 -18.43 -0.12
C ASN A 149 -2.27 -19.12 1.02
#